data_AF-A0A2N5ZVZ9-F1
#
_entry.id   AF-A0A2N5ZVZ9-F1
#
_cell.length_a   1.000
_cell.length_b   1.000
_cell.length_c   1.000
_cell.angle_alpha   90.00
_cell.angle_beta   90.00
_cell.angle_gamma   90.00
#
_symmetry.space_group_name_H-M   'P 1'
#
loop_
_entity.id
_entity.type
_entity.pdbx_description
1 polymer ?
#
loop_
_entity_poly.entity_id
_entity_poly.type
_entity_poly.pdbx_seq_one_letter_code
_entity_poly.pdbx_strand_id
1 'polypeptide(L)'
;RVAAVLSPQNYTHELIRESGRFVLHLLSGEQHALLPLFGLHSGRDVNKFDGIAVSRTSTGLPVIDGCCGWAECRIGDSMSLGDRIVYVADIEEQKLYSGRQPLRKKEAFAAQPEHIRQQLEEKHRVDGERDRDSMRIF
;
A
#
# COMPACT_ATOMS: atom_id res chain seq x y z
N ARG A 1 10.31 -3.78 13.97
CA ARG A 1 10.13 -4.66 12.78
C ARG A 1 8.66 -4.67 12.40
N VAL A 2 8.37 -4.87 11.14
CA VAL A 2 7.01 -5.01 10.59
C VAL A 2 6.93 -6.25 9.71
N ALA A 3 5.74 -6.80 9.58
CA ALA A 3 5.42 -7.81 8.57
C ALA A 3 4.46 -7.20 7.54
N ALA A 4 4.82 -7.27 6.26
CA ALA A 4 3.97 -6.82 5.16
C ALA A 4 3.59 -8.03 4.30
N VAL A 5 2.29 -8.21 4.06
CA VAL A 5 1.77 -9.32 3.24
C VAL A 5 1.22 -8.75 1.95
N LEU A 6 1.74 -9.20 0.81
CA LEU A 6 1.35 -8.72 -0.51
C LEU A 6 0.99 -9.89 -1.44
N SER A 7 0.12 -9.62 -2.42
CA SER A 7 -0.05 -10.47 -3.59
C SER A 7 1.22 -10.40 -4.45
N PRO A 8 1.82 -11.55 -4.86
CA PRO A 8 2.92 -11.57 -5.81
C PRO A 8 2.57 -10.99 -7.18
N GLN A 9 1.28 -10.86 -7.50
CA GLN A 9 0.80 -10.30 -8.76
C GLN A 9 0.74 -8.76 -8.75
N ASN A 10 0.91 -8.12 -7.59
CA ASN A 10 0.87 -6.66 -7.49
C ASN A 10 2.18 -6.03 -7.95
N TYR A 11 2.12 -4.93 -8.69
CA TYR A 11 3.31 -4.17 -9.07
C TYR A 11 4.11 -3.64 -7.86
N THR A 12 3.42 -3.33 -6.76
CA THR A 12 4.08 -2.99 -5.49
C THR A 12 5.01 -4.09 -5.00
N HIS A 13 4.67 -5.37 -5.18
CA HIS A 13 5.56 -6.48 -4.81
C HIS A 13 6.86 -6.45 -5.63
N GLU A 14 6.77 -6.24 -6.95
CA GLU A 14 7.95 -6.14 -7.82
C GLU A 14 8.87 -4.99 -7.39
N LEU A 15 8.31 -3.80 -7.16
CA LEU A 15 9.06 -2.63 -6.71
C LEU A 15 9.76 -2.87 -5.36
N ILE A 16 9.07 -3.51 -4.42
CA ILE A 16 9.62 -3.86 -3.11
C ILE A 16 10.72 -4.91 -3.23
N ARG A 17 10.51 -5.95 -4.04
CA ARG A 17 11.49 -7.00 -4.31
C ARG A 17 12.77 -6.44 -4.93
N GLU A 18 12.64 -5.50 -5.87
CA GLU A 18 13.78 -4.91 -6.59
C GLU A 18 14.54 -3.88 -5.74
N SER A 19 13.82 -3.04 -5.01
CA SER A 19 14.45 -1.99 -4.18
C SER A 19 14.92 -2.50 -2.82
N GLY A 20 14.37 -3.61 -2.32
CA GLY A 20 14.59 -4.11 -0.97
C GLY A 20 14.00 -3.21 0.13
N ARG A 21 13.17 -2.22 -0.23
CA ARG A 21 12.70 -1.15 0.68
C ARG A 21 11.24 -0.79 0.42
N PHE A 22 10.57 -0.26 1.45
CA PHE A 22 9.24 0.34 1.32
C PHE A 22 8.98 1.37 2.43
N VAL A 23 8.00 2.25 2.20
CA VAL A 23 7.47 3.14 3.24
C VAL A 23 6.06 2.71 3.60
N LEU A 24 5.83 2.44 4.88
CA LEU A 24 4.48 2.30 5.44
C LEU A 24 3.94 3.67 5.79
N HIS A 25 2.71 3.95 5.39
CA HIS A 25 2.01 5.18 5.72
C HIS A 25 0.83 4.87 6.63
N LEU A 26 0.77 5.55 7.78
CA LEU A 26 -0.44 5.64 8.60
C LEU A 26 -1.23 6.86 8.13
N LEU A 27 -2.14 6.65 7.18
CA LEU A 27 -2.93 7.73 6.59
C LEU A 27 -3.85 8.39 7.63
N SER A 28 -4.08 9.69 7.50
CA SER A 28 -5.04 10.43 8.32
C SER A 28 -6.45 10.38 7.72
N GLY A 29 -7.48 10.58 8.55
CA GLY A 29 -8.89 10.56 8.13
C GLY A 29 -9.22 11.50 6.97
N GLU A 30 -8.47 12.59 6.83
CA GLU A 30 -8.61 13.57 5.74
C GLU A 30 -8.11 13.03 4.39
N GLN A 31 -7.35 11.95 4.38
CA GLN A 31 -6.73 11.36 3.18
C GLN A 31 -7.56 10.23 2.54
N HIS A 32 -8.86 10.13 2.84
CA HIS A 32 -9.74 9.12 2.25
C HIS A 32 -9.78 9.17 0.71
N ALA A 33 -9.55 10.33 0.09
CA ALA A 33 -9.48 10.49 -1.37
C ALA A 33 -8.30 9.73 -2.03
N LEU A 34 -7.30 9.28 -1.25
CA LEU A 34 -6.20 8.45 -1.76
C LEU A 34 -6.62 7.00 -2.03
N LEU A 35 -7.71 6.53 -1.42
CA LEU A 35 -8.18 5.14 -1.56
C LEU A 35 -8.41 4.74 -3.03
N PRO A 36 -9.19 5.47 -3.86
CA PRO A 36 -9.38 5.10 -5.26
C PRO A 36 -8.06 5.13 -6.05
N LEU A 37 -7.22 6.14 -5.84
CA LEU A 37 -5.96 6.28 -6.58
C LEU A 37 -5.01 5.10 -6.34
N PHE A 38 -4.79 4.74 -5.08
CA PHE A 38 -3.89 3.64 -4.73
C PHE A 38 -4.55 2.26 -4.84
N GLY A 39 -5.89 2.19 -4.75
CA GLY A 39 -6.68 0.97 -4.76
C GLY A 39 -7.15 0.52 -6.13
N LEU A 40 -7.45 1.41 -7.07
CA LEU A 40 -8.01 1.07 -8.39
C LEU A 40 -7.00 1.07 -9.54
N HIS A 41 -5.90 1.81 -9.39
CA HIS A 41 -4.90 1.94 -10.44
C HIS A 41 -3.66 1.08 -10.16
N SER A 42 -2.86 0.81 -11.19
CA SER A 42 -1.52 0.23 -11.05
C SER A 42 -0.46 1.28 -11.35
N GLY A 43 0.66 1.23 -10.63
CA GLY A 43 1.81 2.10 -10.91
C GLY A 43 2.48 1.81 -12.26
N ARG A 44 2.11 0.70 -12.93
CA ARG A 44 2.55 0.42 -14.31
C ARG A 44 1.92 1.37 -15.33
N ASP A 45 0.67 1.77 -15.07
CA ASP A 45 -0.15 2.47 -16.06
C ASP A 45 -0.23 3.97 -15.75
N VAL A 46 -0.13 4.34 -14.47
CA VAL A 46 -0.24 5.73 -14.01
C VAL A 46 0.80 6.07 -12.97
N ASN A 47 1.26 7.33 -12.97
CA ASN A 47 2.02 7.87 -11.86
C ASN A 47 1.07 8.21 -10.70
N LYS A 48 0.95 7.29 -9.73
CA LYS A 48 0.09 7.46 -8.54
C LYS A 48 0.49 8.61 -7.62
N PHE A 49 1.68 9.18 -7.79
CA PHE A 49 2.15 10.31 -6.99
C PHE A 49 2.01 11.65 -7.70
N ASP A 50 1.53 11.66 -8.95
CA ASP A 50 1.28 12.91 -9.66
C ASP A 50 0.20 13.74 -8.95
N GLY A 51 0.45 15.03 -8.74
CA GLY A 51 -0.42 15.92 -7.97
C GLY A 51 -0.47 15.66 -6.45
N ILE A 52 0.33 14.74 -5.90
CA ILE A 52 0.41 14.49 -4.45
C ILE A 52 1.62 15.21 -3.86
N ALA A 53 1.41 15.96 -2.78
CA ALA A 53 2.51 16.50 -1.98
C ALA A 53 3.30 15.35 -1.33
N VAL A 54 4.57 15.22 -1.73
CA VAL A 54 5.48 14.20 -1.23
C VAL A 54 6.77 14.81 -0.72
N SER A 55 7.17 14.39 0.48
CA SER A 55 8.53 14.50 0.97
C SER A 55 9.32 13.23 0.61
N ARG A 56 10.62 13.21 0.90
CA ARG A 56 11.47 12.03 0.69
C ARG A 56 12.20 11.66 1.97
N THR A 57 12.38 10.37 2.17
CA THR A 57 13.25 9.84 3.23
C THR A 57 14.72 10.10 2.91
N SER A 58 15.60 9.84 3.88
CA SER A 58 17.05 9.94 3.70
C SER A 58 17.61 9.06 2.56
N THR A 59 16.93 7.98 2.21
CA THR A 59 17.28 7.08 1.10
C THR A 59 16.52 7.37 -0.20
N GLY A 60 15.67 8.41 -0.20
CA GLY A 60 14.97 8.91 -1.38
C GLY A 60 13.59 8.29 -1.64
N LEU A 61 13.04 7.46 -0.75
CA LEU A 61 11.68 6.92 -0.92
C LEU A 61 10.62 8.01 -0.71
N PRO A 62 9.51 8.01 -1.48
CA PRO A 62 8.46 9.00 -1.34
C PRO A 62 7.66 8.80 -0.05
N VAL A 63 7.39 9.91 0.63
CA VAL A 63 6.54 9.99 1.83
C VAL A 63 5.37 10.93 1.54
N ILE A 64 4.15 10.43 1.66
CA ILE A 64 2.93 11.22 1.46
C ILE A 64 2.74 12.17 2.64
N ASP A 65 2.69 13.47 2.34
CA ASP A 65 2.46 14.50 3.36
C ASP A 65 1.04 14.43 3.93
N GLY A 66 0.84 14.93 5.14
CA GLY A 66 -0.48 14.94 5.79
C GLY A 66 -0.91 13.62 6.46
N CYS A 67 -0.08 12.57 6.40
CA CYS A 67 -0.29 11.33 7.15
C CYS A 67 -0.15 11.54 8.67
N CYS A 68 -0.69 10.62 9.47
CA CYS A 68 -0.45 10.55 10.90
C CYS A 68 0.99 10.15 11.21
N GLY A 69 1.62 9.40 10.30
CA GLY A 69 3.01 9.00 10.43
C GLY A 69 3.43 8.04 9.33
N TRP A 70 4.72 7.73 9.29
CA TRP A 70 5.29 6.82 8.32
C TRP A 70 6.51 6.10 8.90
N ALA A 71 6.88 4.97 8.28
CA ALA A 71 8.09 4.21 8.60
C ALA A 71 8.74 3.71 7.31
N GLU A 72 10.00 4.08 7.07
CA GLU A 72 10.85 3.45 6.07
C GLU A 72 11.34 2.11 6.59
N CYS A 73 11.15 1.09 5.77
CA CYS A 73 11.42 -0.29 6.09
C CYS A 73 12.41 -0.87 5.08
N ARG A 74 13.45 -1.56 5.56
CA ARG A 74 14.34 -2.39 4.76
C ARG A 74 13.99 -3.86 4.97
N ILE A 75 13.83 -4.60 3.88
CA ILE A 75 13.53 -6.04 3.93
C ILE A 75 14.72 -6.77 4.56
N GLY A 76 14.43 -7.59 5.57
CA GLY A 76 15.38 -8.53 6.17
C GLY A 76 15.18 -9.95 5.68
N ASP A 77 13.92 -10.37 5.50
CA ASP A 77 13.58 -11.72 5.03
C ASP A 77 12.24 -11.72 4.27
N SER A 78 11.99 -12.77 3.49
CA SER A 78 10.74 -12.98 2.77
C SER A 78 10.35 -14.45 2.68
N MET A 79 9.05 -14.73 2.77
CA MET A 79 8.49 -16.08 2.67
C MET A 79 7.35 -16.10 1.63
N SER A 80 7.49 -16.95 0.62
CA SER A 80 6.41 -17.22 -0.34
C SER A 80 5.42 -18.22 0.24
N LEU A 81 4.13 -17.93 0.08
CA LEU A 81 3.00 -18.76 0.51
C LEU A 81 2.13 -19.23 -0.69
N GLY A 82 2.60 -19.02 -1.92
CA GLY A 82 1.80 -19.24 -3.13
C GLY A 82 1.12 -17.94 -3.58
N ASP A 83 -0.10 -17.68 -3.08
CA ASP A 83 -0.87 -16.47 -3.42
C ASP A 83 -0.45 -15.21 -2.65
N ARG A 84 0.44 -15.37 -1.68
CA ARG A 84 0.98 -14.29 -0.85
C ARG A 84 2.48 -14.39 -0.73
N ILE A 85 3.13 -13.25 -0.57
CA ILE A 85 4.47 -13.14 -0.02
C ILE A 85 4.40 -12.36 1.30
N VAL A 86 5.12 -12.86 2.30
CA VAL A 86 5.33 -12.17 3.58
C VAL A 86 6.72 -11.58 3.56
N TYR A 87 6.85 -10.27 3.77
CA TYR A 87 8.12 -9.61 4.03
C TYR A 87 8.27 -9.29 5.51
N VAL A 88 9.40 -9.66 6.10
CA VAL A 88 9.81 -9.21 7.43
C VAL A 88 10.84 -8.11 7.24
N ALA A 89 10.54 -6.92 7.77
CA ALA A 89 11.35 -5.73 7.54
C ALA A 89 11.75 -5.00 8.83
N ASP A 90 12.97 -4.50 8.85
CA ASP A 90 13.50 -3.60 9.85
C ASP A 90 13.04 -2.17 9.55
N ILE A 91 12.65 -1.43 10.59
CA ILE A 91 12.33 0.01 10.47
C ILE A 91 13.65 0.77 10.61
N GLU A 92 14.04 1.51 9.58
CA GLU A 92 15.29 2.29 9.58
C GLU A 92 15.06 3.75 9.96
N GLU A 93 13.92 4.32 9.53
CA GLU A 93 13.52 5.68 9.86
C GLU A 93 12.00 5.71 10.08
N GLN A 94 11.51 6.47 11.05
CA GLN A 94 10.07 6.63 11.26
C GLN A 94 9.76 8.00 11.85
N LYS A 95 8.54 8.48 11.57
CA LYS A 95 8.03 9.73 12.13
C LYS A 95 6.55 9.63 12.43
N LEU A 96 6.16 10.17 13.58
CA LEU A 96 4.76 10.33 13.98
C LEU A 96 4.45 11.81 14.11
N TYR A 97 3.26 12.19 13.67
CA TYR A 97 2.72 13.54 13.76
C TYR A 97 1.54 13.54 14.73
N SER A 98 1.57 14.43 15.72
CA SER A 98 0.47 14.61 16.66
C SER A 98 -0.73 15.33 16.03
N GLY A 99 -1.93 15.10 16.57
CA GLY A 99 -3.12 15.87 16.24
C GLY A 99 -3.94 15.38 15.05
N ARG A 100 -3.53 14.29 14.37
CA ARG A 100 -4.30 13.67 13.28
C ARG A 100 -4.86 12.32 13.68
N GLN A 101 -6.10 12.04 13.30
CA GLN A 101 -6.74 10.75 13.54
C GLN A 101 -6.47 9.77 12.39
N PRO A 102 -6.06 8.52 12.67
CA PRO A 102 -5.81 7.52 11.63
C PRO A 102 -7.07 7.19 10.83
N LEU A 103 -6.92 7.04 9.53
CA LEU A 103 -7.97 6.61 8.62
C LEU A 103 -8.29 5.12 8.81
N ARG A 104 -9.54 4.79 9.17
CA ARG A 104 -9.97 3.39 9.22
C ARG A 104 -10.49 2.94 7.87
N LYS A 105 -10.27 1.66 7.53
CA LYS A 105 -10.75 1.06 6.26
C LYS A 105 -12.25 1.29 6.02
N LYS A 106 -13.08 1.11 7.06
CA LYS A 106 -14.54 1.32 6.97
C LYS A 106 -14.90 2.76 6.64
N GLU A 107 -14.21 3.72 7.25
CA GLU A 107 -14.42 5.16 7.02
C GLU A 107 -13.94 5.57 5.64
N ALA A 108 -12.75 5.12 5.24
CA ALA A 108 -12.19 5.37 3.91
C ALA A 108 -13.13 4.91 2.80
N PHE A 109 -13.68 3.69 2.95
CA PHE A 109 -14.63 3.13 2.01
C PHE A 109 -15.97 3.86 2.01
N ALA A 110 -16.54 4.13 3.20
CA ALA A 110 -17.83 4.82 3.32
C ALA A 110 -17.81 6.27 2.79
N ALA A 111 -16.65 6.93 2.81
CA ALA A 111 -16.47 8.27 2.28
C ALA A 111 -16.44 8.34 0.73
N GLN A 112 -16.37 7.19 0.03
CA GLN A 112 -16.30 7.18 -1.43
C GLN A 112 -17.68 7.30 -2.09
N PRO A 113 -17.77 7.96 -3.26
CA PRO A 113 -18.96 7.89 -4.11
C PRO A 113 -19.37 6.44 -4.41
N GLU A 114 -20.67 6.19 -4.60
CA GLU A 114 -21.20 4.85 -4.82
C GLU A 114 -20.53 4.11 -5.98
N HIS A 115 -20.34 4.77 -7.13
CA HIS A 115 -19.70 4.16 -8.29
C HIS A 115 -18.24 3.74 -8.00
N ILE A 116 -17.51 4.49 -7.17
CA ILE A 116 -16.15 4.15 -6.74
C ILE A 116 -16.17 2.96 -5.78
N ARG A 117 -17.14 2.90 -4.86
CA ARG A 117 -17.32 1.76 -3.94
C ARG A 117 -17.56 0.46 -4.71
N GLN A 118 -18.44 0.50 -5.71
CA GLN A 118 -18.71 -0.65 -6.59
C GLN A 118 -17.46 -1.10 -7.36
N GLN A 119 -16.67 -0.16 -7.89
CA GLN A 119 -15.40 -0.48 -8.55
C GLN A 119 -14.38 -1.12 -7.60
N LEU A 120 -14.27 -0.61 -6.36
CA LEU A 120 -13.36 -1.16 -5.35
C LEU A 120 -13.75 -2.57 -4.93
N GLU A 121 -15.05 -2.83 -4.76
CA GLU A 121 -15.58 -4.17 -4.44
C GLU A 121 -15.33 -5.16 -5.58
N GLU A 122 -15.63 -4.76 -6.81
CA GLU A 122 -15.40 -5.59 -7.98
C GLU A 122 -13.92 -5.88 -8.18
N LYS A 123 -13.05 -4.87 -8.04
CA LYS A 123 -11.60 -5.08 -8.10
C LYS A 123 -11.13 -6.05 -7.02
N HIS A 124 -11.59 -5.91 -5.78
CA HIS A 124 -11.23 -6.83 -4.71
C HIS A 124 -11.68 -8.28 -5.00
N ARG A 125 -12.86 -8.45 -5.61
CA ARG A 125 -13.35 -9.77 -6.06
C ARG A 125 -12.44 -10.37 -7.13
N VAL A 126 -12.13 -9.60 -8.18
CA VAL A 126 -11.27 -10.02 -9.31
C VAL A 126 -9.85 -10.34 -8.85
N ASP A 127 -9.24 -9.47 -8.04
CA ASP A 127 -7.90 -9.72 -7.48
C ASP A 127 -7.90 -11.00 -6.63
N GLY A 128 -8.95 -11.21 -5.81
CA GLY A 128 -9.09 -12.41 -5.00
C GLY A 128 -9.26 -13.70 -5.81
N GLU A 129 -9.94 -13.65 -6.97
CA GLU A 129 -10.05 -14.78 -7.90
C GLU A 129 -8.70 -15.09 -8.54
N ARG A 130 -8.02 -14.06 -9.08
CA ARG A 130 -6.68 -14.18 -9.66
C ARG A 130 -5.69 -14.80 -8.68
N ASP A 131 -5.70 -14.33 -7.43
CA ASP A 131 -4.81 -14.82 -6.39
C ASP A 131 -5.09 -16.30 -6.07
N ARG A 132 -6.36 -16.72 -5.99
CA ARG A 132 -6.72 -18.14 -5.79
C ARG A 132 -6.31 -19.03 -6.95
N ASP A 133 -6.49 -18.57 -8.19
CA ASP A 133 -6.12 -19.35 -9.37
C ASP A 133 -4.61 -19.57 -9.48
N SER A 134 -3.80 -18.64 -8.95
CA SER A 134 -2.34 -18.80 -8.91
C SER A 134 -1.87 -19.98 -8.04
N MET A 135 -2.69 -20.46 -7.10
CA MET A 135 -2.39 -21.64 -6.28
C MET A 135 -2.74 -22.98 -6.96
N ARG A 136 -3.52 -22.97 -8.04
CA ARG A 136 -3.96 -24.20 -8.74
C ARG A 136 -2.94 -24.76 -9.74
N ILE A 137 -1.82 -24.05 -9.93
CA ILE A 137 -0.77 -24.40 -10.90
C ILE A 137 0.33 -25.27 -10.24
N PHE A 138 0.18 -25.60 -8.95
CA PHE A 138 1.01 -26.54 -8.19
C PHE A 138 0.21 -27.79 -7.83
#